data_AF-A0A7C5FYA2-F1
#
_entry.id   AF-A0A7C5FYA2-F1
#
_cell.length_a   1.000
_cell.length_b   1.000
_cell.length_c   1.000
_cell.angle_alpha   90.00
_cell.angle_beta   90.00
_cell.angle_gamma   90.00
#
_symmetry.space_group_name_H-M   'P 1'
#
loop_
_entity.id
_entity.type
_entity.pdbx_description
1 polymer ?
#
loop_
_entity_poly.entity_id
_entity_poly.type
_entity_poly.pdbx_seq_one_letter_code
_entity_poly.pdbx_strand_id
1 'polypeptide(L)'
;MTNNSLLQLQQRTADTSMMVFTGNANRELALNIVKFLNVPLGKATVEAFSDGEIMVEILDNVRGKDVFIVQPTCMPANDNLMELMVMTDALRRA
;
A
#
# COMPACT_ATOMS: atom_id res chain seq x y z
N MET A 1 2.81 -4.47 -43.54
CA MET A 1 2.09 -5.36 -42.60
C MET A 1 2.97 -5.62 -41.37
N THR A 2 3.27 -4.58 -40.60
CA THR A 2 4.08 -4.70 -39.37
C THR A 2 3.76 -3.52 -38.47
N ASN A 3 2.65 -3.62 -37.75
CA ASN A 3 2.28 -2.67 -36.70
C ASN A 3 1.64 -3.42 -35.53
N ASN A 4 2.30 -4.49 -35.09
CA ASN A 4 1.84 -5.27 -33.93
C ASN A 4 2.92 -5.46 -32.84
N SER A 5 4.07 -4.81 -32.99
CA SER A 5 5.17 -4.83 -32.00
C SER A 5 5.18 -3.61 -31.06
N LEU A 6 4.44 -2.55 -31.36
CA LEU A 6 4.31 -1.34 -30.52
C LEU A 6 3.14 -1.40 -29.51
N LEU A 7 2.15 -2.28 -29.73
CA LEU A 7 1.03 -2.47 -28.81
C LEU A 7 1.35 -3.44 -27.66
N GLN A 8 2.39 -4.26 -27.77
CA GLN A 8 2.79 -5.17 -26.69
C GLN A 8 3.50 -4.47 -25.53
N LEU A 9 3.93 -3.20 -25.68
CA LEU A 9 4.57 -2.43 -24.60
C LEU A 9 3.57 -1.62 -23.76
N GLN A 10 2.30 -1.51 -24.17
CA GLN A 10 1.25 -0.84 -23.38
C GLN A 10 0.47 -1.81 -22.47
N GLN A 11 0.79 -3.11 -22.50
CA GLN A 11 0.16 -4.13 -21.67
C GLN A 11 1.21 -4.99 -20.97
N ARG A 12 2.10 -4.36 -20.19
CA ARG A 12 2.50 -5.02 -18.94
C ARG A 12 1.31 -4.83 -18.01
N THR A 13 0.27 -5.65 -18.27
CA THR A 13 -0.95 -5.72 -17.49
C THR A 13 -0.57 -5.66 -16.02
N ALA A 14 -1.18 -4.72 -15.29
CA ALA A 14 -1.06 -4.60 -13.85
C ALA A 14 -0.95 -6.00 -13.27
N ASP A 15 0.24 -6.31 -12.75
CA ASP A 15 0.50 -7.59 -12.12
C ASP A 15 -0.66 -7.79 -11.15
N THR A 16 -1.49 -8.80 -11.39
CA THR A 16 -2.72 -9.03 -10.60
C THR A 16 -2.36 -9.41 -9.15
N SER A 17 -1.05 -9.41 -8.85
CA SER A 17 -0.42 -9.52 -7.54
C SER A 17 -0.21 -8.19 -6.81
N MET A 18 -0.30 -7.01 -7.44
CA MET A 18 0.08 -5.75 -6.78
C MET A 18 -1.00 -5.24 -5.82
N MET A 19 -0.61 -4.95 -4.58
CA MET A 19 -1.45 -4.33 -3.57
C MET A 19 -0.77 -3.12 -2.94
N VAL A 20 -1.53 -2.05 -2.72
CA VAL A 20 -1.01 -0.82 -2.11
C VAL A 20 -1.74 -0.56 -0.81
N PHE A 21 -1.01 -0.38 0.29
CA PHE A 21 -1.52 0.00 1.59
C PHE A 21 -0.96 1.36 2.01
N THR A 22 -1.60 2.00 2.98
CA THR A 22 -1.19 3.30 3.51
C THR A 22 -1.53 3.39 4.98
N GLY A 23 -0.67 4.05 5.75
CA GLY A 23 -0.96 4.40 7.14
C GLY A 23 -1.73 5.72 7.23
N ASN A 24 -1.56 6.41 8.37
CA ASN A 24 -2.25 7.68 8.64
C ASN A 24 -1.48 8.92 8.18
N ALA A 25 -0.21 8.79 7.79
CA ALA A 25 0.65 9.94 7.50
C ALA A 25 0.17 10.78 6.31
N ASN A 26 -0.23 10.13 5.21
CA ASN A 26 -0.78 10.82 4.04
C ASN A 26 -1.65 9.91 3.16
N ARG A 27 -2.93 9.80 3.54
CA ARG A 27 -3.90 8.97 2.83
C ARG A 27 -4.28 9.54 1.46
N GLU A 28 -4.27 10.85 1.29
CA GLU A 28 -4.58 11.51 0.02
C GLU A 28 -3.55 11.17 -1.06
N LEU A 29 -2.27 11.21 -0.71
CA LEU A 29 -1.18 10.81 -1.61
C LEU A 29 -1.35 9.35 -2.06
N ALA A 30 -1.64 8.44 -1.13
CA ALA A 30 -1.87 7.04 -1.45
C ALA A 30 -3.07 6.87 -2.39
N LEU A 31 -4.17 7.57 -2.15
CA LEU A 31 -5.35 7.57 -3.03
C LEU A 31 -5.03 8.06 -4.45
N ASN A 32 -4.21 9.10 -4.57
CA ASN A 32 -3.77 9.61 -5.88
C ASN A 32 -2.87 8.61 -6.60
N ILE A 33 -1.97 7.92 -5.89
CA ILE A 33 -1.09 6.88 -6.45
C ILE A 33 -1.93 5.70 -6.97
N VAL A 34 -2.83 5.14 -6.16
CA VAL A 34 -3.64 3.98 -6.58
C VAL A 34 -4.58 4.34 -7.74
N LYS A 35 -5.10 5.57 -7.76
CA LYS A 35 -5.90 6.10 -8.88
C LYS A 35 -5.07 6.20 -10.17
N PHE A 36 -3.82 6.64 -10.07
CA PHE A 36 -2.91 6.69 -11.22
C PHE A 36 -2.52 5.30 -11.73
N LEU A 37 -2.29 4.36 -10.81
CA LEU A 37 -1.96 2.96 -11.11
C LEU A 37 -3.18 2.11 -11.54
N ASN A 38 -4.39 2.66 -11.40
CA ASN A 38 -5.66 1.98 -11.64
C ASN A 38 -5.81 0.66 -10.84
N VAL A 39 -5.37 0.68 -9.58
CA VAL A 39 -5.51 -0.40 -8.59
C VAL A 39 -6.36 0.05 -7.41
N PRO A 40 -7.05 -0.84 -6.69
CA PRO A 40 -7.71 -0.47 -5.44
C PRO A 40 -6.68 -0.28 -4.32
N LEU A 41 -6.98 0.63 -3.38
CA LEU A 41 -6.27 0.68 -2.11
C LEU A 41 -6.63 -0.56 -1.28
N GLY A 42 -5.63 -1.25 -0.76
CA GLY A 42 -5.79 -2.39 0.12
C GLY A 42 -6.50 -1.99 1.42
N LYS A 43 -7.33 -2.89 1.93
CA LYS A 43 -8.06 -2.68 3.18
C LYS A 43 -7.16 -3.01 4.36
N ALA A 44 -6.83 -1.98 5.12
CA ALA A 44 -6.18 -2.10 6.41
C ALA A 44 -6.79 -1.08 7.39
N THR A 45 -6.92 -1.51 8.63
CA THR A 45 -7.26 -0.66 9.77
C THR A 45 -5.95 -0.23 10.41
N VAL A 46 -5.75 1.07 10.59
CA VAL A 46 -4.57 1.66 11.24
C VAL A 46 -5.08 2.65 12.27
N GLU A 47 -5.05 2.26 13.54
CA GLU A 47 -5.61 3.03 14.64
C GLU A 47 -4.56 3.28 15.71
N ALA A 48 -4.62 4.47 16.32
CA ALA A 48 -3.81 4.82 17.48
C ALA A 48 -4.71 4.79 18.71
N PHE A 49 -4.33 4.03 19.73
CA PHE A 49 -5.02 3.95 21.00
C PHE A 49 -4.69 5.15 21.90
N SER A 50 -5.53 5.37 22.92
CA SER A 50 -5.39 6.50 23.84
C SER A 50 -4.12 6.47 24.70
N ASP A 51 -3.46 5.30 24.80
CA ASP A 51 -2.17 5.10 25.47
C ASP A 51 -0.96 5.32 24.55
N GLY A 52 -1.18 5.62 23.26
CA GLY A 52 -0.14 5.82 22.26
C GLY A 52 0.31 4.54 21.56
N GLU A 53 -0.33 3.40 21.83
CA GLU A 53 -0.08 2.17 21.07
C GLU A 53 -0.72 2.26 19.67
N ILE A 54 -0.06 1.65 18.69
CA ILE A 54 -0.52 1.62 17.30
C ILE A 54 -0.99 0.21 16.96
N MET A 55 -2.22 0.10 16.47
CA MET A 55 -2.80 -1.13 15.97
C MET A 55 -2.91 -1.11 14.45
N VAL A 56 -2.41 -2.17 13.82
CA VAL A 56 -2.59 -2.41 12.39
C VAL A 56 -3.23 -3.77 12.16
N GLU A 57 -4.30 -3.79 11.39
CA GLU A 57 -4.98 -5.01 10.96
C GLU A 57 -5.14 -5.00 9.44
N ILE A 58 -4.61 -6.04 8.78
CA ILE A 58 -4.75 -6.22 7.34
C ILE A 58 -6.02 -7.04 7.07
N LEU A 59 -6.97 -6.47 6.33
CA LEU A 59 -8.28 -7.07 6.10
C LEU A 59 -8.36 -7.83 4.76
N ASP A 60 -7.43 -7.58 3.85
CA ASP A 60 -7.33 -8.29 2.57
C ASP A 60 -6.29 -9.40 2.60
N ASN A 61 -6.47 -10.42 1.76
CA ASN A 61 -5.48 -11.49 1.60
C ASN A 61 -4.27 -11.02 0.78
N VAL A 62 -3.11 -10.95 1.42
CA VAL A 62 -1.84 -10.47 0.84
C VAL A 62 -0.86 -11.59 0.46
N ARG A 63 -1.23 -12.87 0.59
CA ARG A 63 -0.32 -13.98 0.28
C ARG A 63 0.01 -14.08 -1.20
N GLY A 64 1.31 -14.11 -1.50
CA GLY A 64 1.82 -14.17 -2.88
C GLY A 64 1.53 -12.90 -3.69
N LYS A 65 1.29 -11.78 -3.00
CA LYS A 65 1.05 -10.45 -3.56
C LYS A 65 2.29 -9.58 -3.37
N ASP A 66 2.52 -8.70 -4.33
CA ASP A 66 3.55 -7.66 -4.24
C ASP A 66 2.96 -6.47 -3.50
N VAL A 67 3.36 -6.31 -2.25
CA VAL A 67 2.77 -5.31 -1.36
C VAL A 67 3.64 -4.06 -1.28
N PHE A 68 3.03 -2.91 -1.53
CA PHE A 68 3.63 -1.59 -1.43
C PHE A 68 2.97 -0.80 -0.31
N ILE A 69 3.78 -0.18 0.56
CA ILE A 69 3.28 0.67 1.65
C ILE A 69 3.62 2.12 1.34
N VAL A 70 2.60 2.98 1.28
CA VAL A 70 2.75 4.43 1.14
C VAL A 70 2.58 5.05 2.51
N GLN A 71 3.70 5.34 3.18
CA GLN A 71 3.72 5.99 4.49
C GLN A 71 4.89 6.98 4.56
N PRO A 72 4.66 8.26 4.28
CA PRO A 72 5.65 9.29 4.53
C PRO A 72 5.99 9.37 6.02
N THR A 73 7.28 9.45 6.37
CA THR A 73 7.73 9.69 7.75
C THR A 73 7.81 11.18 8.06
N CYS A 74 6.73 11.92 7.76
CA CYS A 74 6.60 13.34 8.10
C CYS A 74 6.24 13.51 9.59
N MET A 75 6.18 14.75 10.10
CA MET A 75 5.82 15.01 11.49
C MET A 75 4.38 14.52 11.77
N PRO A 76 4.13 13.73 12.84
CA PRO A 76 5.07 13.18 13.83
C PRO A 76 5.85 11.97 13.28
N ALA A 77 7.18 12.12 13.16
CA ALA A 77 8.01 11.16 12.44
C ALA A 77 8.08 9.78 13.12
N ASN A 78 8.12 9.77 14.45
CA ASN A 78 8.24 8.53 15.23
C ASN A 78 6.97 7.68 15.10
N ASP A 79 5.79 8.28 15.23
CA ASP A 79 4.52 7.57 15.17
C ASP A 79 4.29 7.02 13.75
N ASN A 80 4.57 7.83 12.72
CA ASN A 80 4.48 7.39 11.33
C ASN A 80 5.46 6.25 11.00
N LEU A 81 6.67 6.28 11.58
CA LEU A 81 7.65 5.21 11.45
C LEU A 81 7.20 3.94 12.18
N MET A 82 6.65 4.07 13.39
CA MET A 82 6.12 2.94 14.14
C MET A 82 4.93 2.31 13.42
N GLU A 83 4.00 3.10 12.87
CA GLU A 83 2.92 2.62 12.00
C GLU A 83 3.45 1.80 10.82
N LEU A 84 4.49 2.30 10.13
CA LEU A 84 5.13 1.60 9.02
C LEU A 84 5.73 0.25 9.46
N MET A 85 6.42 0.23 10.60
CA MET A 85 7.05 -0.99 11.13
C MET A 85 6.01 -2.04 11.51
N VAL A 86 4.96 -1.63 12.23
CA VAL A 86 3.87 -2.53 12.64
C VAL A 86 3.11 -3.06 11.42
N MET A 87 2.83 -2.20 10.43
CA MET A 87 2.21 -2.63 9.18
C MET A 87 3.07 -3.62 8.40
N THR A 88 4.38 -3.40 8.36
CA THR A 88 5.31 -4.33 7.69
C THR A 88 5.37 -5.69 8.40
N ASP A 89 5.35 -5.70 9.74
CA ASP A 89 5.29 -6.95 10.51
C ASP A 89 3.97 -7.70 10.28
N ALA A 90 2.84 -6.99 10.26
CA ALA A 90 1.53 -7.57 9.98
C ALA A 90 1.48 -8.20 8.57
N LEU A 91 1.96 -7.50 7.55
CA LEU A 91 2.04 -7.99 6.18
C LEU A 91 2.96 -9.19 6.01
N ARG A 92 4.07 -9.25 6.78
CA ARG A 92 5.00 -10.38 6.77
C ARG A 92 4.38 -11.66 7.35
N ARG A 93 3.47 -11.53 8.32
CA ARG A 93 2.84 -12.68 9.00
C ARG A 93 1.55 -13.16 8.31
N ALA A 94 0.95 -12.33 7.47
CA ALA A 94 -0.33 -12.58 6.82
C ALA A 94 -0.26 -13.69 5.75
#